data_AF-A0AA38NVA7-F1
#
_entry.id   AF-A0AA38NVA7-F1
#
_cell.length_a   1.000
_cell.length_b   1.000
_cell.length_c   1.000
_cell.angle_alpha   90.00
_cell.angle_beta   90.00
_cell.angle_gamma   90.00
#
_symmetry.space_group_name_H-M   'P 1'
#
loop_
_entity.id
_entity.type
_entity.pdbx_description
1 polymer ?
#
loop_
_entity_poly.entity_id
_entity_poly.type
_entity_poly.pdbx_seq_one_letter_code
_entity_poly.pdbx_strand_id
1 'polypeptide(L)'
;HPKSVFLPEAAVNRWEEIVANIRPSAKTKVAAAGEVKEDGFESSLKVPNSVLDACEQSFTAADGSREKASVQFFDSTALMAMLCRHDRVLWIVNMTSPGERQHYAFALIDELFKNIPSTFTIGVLYDIGCSIHRSCVKWGFLDQYLDRITFAISVFHAYGHGWPCQCVYHPRKREGFGLSDGEGCERFWHSISRLIAYLRICGHHTRLYTLDSQVQHADRVSLVGLGDWLARKWRNALAKFDEADAEVINSGKDAVYLREQWKSQVSVQTKPLPKQTKNSGKTAVEEAIRLRKIRDSLRDRISTLEDIVTDMNSEVYEVAEAEEKLPDLREKLLSVQARLLRQEQTLGVVGRAQYHHLATSPFIALRMNAHALKLRLRKRLTSRKFERDRIERSFRRQQYNDRKMRTHTEDAVKQRDPGIQALARRYNALCNQMKDLVNTRKAPRNAIAPQQIPLKELFNLDVDDAIWQDVGLDDAGDCENPPPWLMDEDVRSGIKGILLRDRCDEELKRLEDECFALCSWSSEEWRVITTCIEVATHLGK
;
A
#
# COMPACT_ATOMS: atom_id res chain seq x y z
N HIS A 1 -3.03 12.70 37.65
CA HIS A 1 -1.65 13.24 37.70
C HIS A 1 -1.62 14.52 36.85
N PRO A 2 -1.06 15.65 37.31
CA PRO A 2 -1.15 16.94 36.59
C PRO A 2 -0.37 16.98 35.26
N LYS A 3 0.54 16.03 35.03
CA LYS A 3 1.28 15.84 33.76
C LYS A 3 1.05 14.45 33.18
N SER A 4 -0.20 13.98 33.18
CA SER A 4 -0.50 12.67 32.61
C SER A 4 -0.43 12.72 31.09
N VAL A 5 0.16 11.70 30.46
CA VAL A 5 0.14 11.55 28.99
C VAL A 5 -1.12 10.84 28.51
N PHE A 6 -1.99 10.39 29.41
CA PHE A 6 -3.22 9.71 29.05
C PHE A 6 -4.30 10.69 28.63
N LEU A 7 -4.96 10.42 27.50
CA LEU A 7 -6.17 11.16 27.14
C LEU A 7 -7.27 10.91 28.18
N PRO A 8 -8.07 11.95 28.51
CA PRO A 8 -9.27 11.76 29.31
C PRO A 8 -10.21 10.76 28.65
N GLU A 9 -10.80 9.85 29.44
CA GLU A 9 -11.73 8.84 28.93
C GLU A 9 -12.92 9.48 28.20
N ALA A 10 -13.42 10.62 28.68
CA ALA A 10 -14.46 11.38 28.02
C ALA A 10 -14.08 11.81 26.58
N ALA A 11 -12.81 12.11 26.30
CA ALA A 11 -12.36 12.46 24.96
C ALA A 11 -12.40 11.25 24.02
N VAL A 12 -12.06 10.07 24.53
CA VAL A 12 -12.09 8.80 23.78
C VAL A 12 -13.53 8.36 23.52
N ASN A 13 -14.40 8.41 24.55
CA ASN A 13 -15.80 8.02 24.46
C ASN A 13 -16.58 8.89 23.47
N ARG A 14 -16.29 10.19 23.39
CA ARG A 14 -16.88 11.06 22.35
C ARG A 14 -16.61 10.53 20.94
N TRP A 15 -15.38 10.10 20.66
CA TRP A 15 -15.06 9.53 19.35
C TRP A 15 -15.68 8.16 19.15
N GLU A 16 -15.82 7.35 20.21
CA GLU A 16 -16.56 6.09 20.13
C GLU A 16 -18.03 6.33 19.72
N GLU A 17 -18.70 7.29 20.36
CA GLU A 17 -20.07 7.68 20.02
C GLU A 17 -20.20 8.22 18.60
N ILE A 18 -19.30 9.11 18.18
CA ILE A 18 -19.28 9.65 16.80
C ILE A 18 -19.17 8.51 15.78
N VAL A 19 -18.24 7.58 16.00
CA VAL A 19 -18.04 6.44 15.09
C VAL A 19 -19.25 5.51 15.09
N ALA A 20 -19.85 5.26 16.26
CA ALA A 20 -21.04 4.41 16.39
C ALA A 20 -22.27 5.03 15.71
N ASN A 21 -22.43 6.35 15.77
CA ASN A 21 -23.56 7.07 15.18
C ASN A 21 -23.47 7.18 13.65
N ILE A 22 -22.26 7.37 13.10
CA ILE A 22 -22.05 7.55 11.67
C ILE A 22 -22.02 6.20 10.93
N ARG A 23 -21.49 5.14 11.55
CA ARG A 23 -21.39 3.83 10.89
C ARG A 23 -22.72 3.09 10.90
N PRO A 24 -23.13 2.49 9.76
CA PRO A 24 -24.32 1.65 9.73
C PRO A 24 -24.12 0.39 10.59
N SER A 25 -25.19 -0.05 11.25
CA SER A 25 -25.19 -1.27 12.08
C SER A 25 -24.77 -2.50 11.27
N ALA A 26 -24.14 -3.48 11.92
CA ALA A 26 -23.68 -4.72 11.28
C ALA A 26 -24.79 -5.49 10.53
N LYS A 27 -26.07 -5.31 10.91
CA LYS A 27 -27.23 -5.93 10.24
C LYS A 27 -27.46 -5.40 8.81
N THR A 28 -27.01 -4.18 8.50
CA THR A 28 -27.19 -3.57 7.17
C THR A 28 -26.08 -3.97 6.18
N LYS A 29 -24.90 -4.41 6.67
CA LYS A 29 -23.76 -4.84 5.82
C LYS A 29 -24.06 -6.10 4.99
N VAL A 30 -24.91 -7.00 5.48
CA VAL A 30 -25.20 -8.28 4.81
C VAL A 30 -26.11 -8.11 3.58
N ALA A 31 -26.99 -7.09 3.58
CA ALA A 31 -27.92 -6.85 2.47
C ALA A 31 -27.25 -6.23 1.23
N ALA A 32 -26.14 -5.49 1.39
CA ALA A 32 -25.43 -4.82 0.31
C ALA A 32 -24.35 -5.67 -0.38
N ALA A 33 -24.04 -6.87 0.15
CA ALA A 33 -22.97 -7.75 -0.36
C ALA A 33 -23.38 -8.56 -1.61
N GLY A 34 -24.63 -8.42 -2.08
CA GLY A 34 -25.17 -9.18 -3.22
C GLY A 34 -24.90 -8.57 -4.61
N GLU A 35 -24.46 -7.32 -4.70
CA GLU A 35 -24.15 -6.67 -5.98
C GLU A 35 -22.64 -6.58 -6.20
N VAL A 36 -22.15 -7.25 -7.25
CA VAL A 36 -20.77 -7.14 -7.72
C VAL A 36 -20.59 -5.76 -8.36
N LYS A 37 -20.24 -4.76 -7.55
CA LYS A 37 -19.89 -3.41 -8.00
C LYS A 37 -18.55 -3.41 -8.75
N GLU A 38 -18.42 -2.53 -9.73
CA GLU A 38 -17.15 -2.29 -10.42
C GLU A 38 -16.08 -1.86 -9.42
N ASP A 39 -14.85 -2.37 -9.60
CA ASP A 39 -13.72 -1.87 -8.82
C ASP A 39 -13.46 -0.44 -9.26
N GLY A 40 -13.29 0.44 -8.28
CA GLY A 40 -13.20 1.87 -8.50
C GLY A 40 -12.45 2.52 -7.35
N PHE A 41 -12.42 3.84 -7.36
CA PHE A 41 -11.86 4.61 -6.26
C PHE A 41 -12.97 5.06 -5.31
N GLU A 42 -12.67 5.10 -4.02
CA GLU A 42 -13.56 5.75 -3.05
C GLU A 42 -13.25 7.25 -3.05
N SER A 43 -14.11 8.05 -3.68
CA SER A 43 -13.97 9.52 -3.75
C SER A 43 -12.57 9.95 -4.23
N SER A 44 -11.81 10.67 -3.40
CA SER A 44 -10.48 11.23 -3.69
C SER A 44 -9.32 10.24 -3.53
N LEU A 45 -9.58 8.98 -3.14
CA LEU A 45 -8.52 8.00 -2.93
C LEU A 45 -7.88 7.55 -4.26
N LYS A 46 -6.57 7.28 -4.22
CA LYS A 46 -5.78 6.84 -5.38
C LYS A 46 -5.52 5.32 -5.42
N VAL A 47 -6.10 4.57 -4.48
CA VAL A 47 -5.95 3.11 -4.39
C VAL A 47 -7.30 2.46 -4.67
N PRO A 48 -7.36 1.42 -5.52
CA PRO A 48 -8.62 0.72 -5.81
C PRO A 48 -9.27 0.13 -4.57
N ASN A 49 -10.61 0.09 -4.57
CA ASN A 49 -11.41 -0.48 -3.50
C ASN A 49 -11.06 -1.94 -3.22
N SER A 50 -10.84 -2.75 -4.26
CA SER A 50 -10.42 -4.16 -4.12
C SER A 50 -9.13 -4.32 -3.31
N VAL A 51 -8.17 -3.42 -3.52
CA VAL A 51 -6.90 -3.42 -2.80
C VAL A 51 -7.10 -2.96 -1.35
N LEU A 52 -7.91 -1.91 -1.13
CA LEU A 52 -8.21 -1.42 0.21
C LEU A 52 -8.99 -2.45 1.05
N ASP A 53 -9.95 -3.16 0.44
CA ASP A 53 -10.70 -4.25 1.08
C ASP A 53 -9.75 -5.40 1.46
N ALA A 54 -8.82 -5.76 0.57
CA ALA A 54 -7.82 -6.79 0.84
C ALA A 54 -6.86 -6.36 1.97
N CYS A 55 -6.47 -5.09 2.03
CA CYS A 55 -5.68 -4.52 3.13
C CYS A 55 -6.44 -4.61 4.45
N GLU A 56 -7.72 -4.19 4.49
CA GLU A 56 -8.54 -4.23 5.70
C GLU A 56 -8.70 -5.65 6.26
N GLN A 57 -8.82 -6.66 5.39
CA GLN A 57 -8.91 -8.07 5.78
C GLN A 57 -7.56 -8.69 6.23
N SER A 58 -6.43 -8.13 5.80
CA SER A 58 -5.10 -8.73 6.03
C SER A 58 -4.49 -8.32 7.38
N PHE A 59 -4.90 -7.20 7.97
CA PHE A 59 -4.32 -6.68 9.20
C PHE A 59 -5.23 -6.89 10.41
N THR A 60 -4.67 -7.47 11.47
CA THR A 60 -5.41 -7.69 12.74
C THR A 60 -5.80 -6.36 13.41
N ALA A 61 -5.05 -5.28 13.15
CA ALA A 61 -5.38 -3.93 13.62
C ALA A 61 -6.60 -3.32 12.90
N ALA A 62 -6.86 -3.73 11.66
CA ALA A 62 -8.03 -3.29 10.90
C ALA A 62 -9.29 -4.10 11.26
N ASP A 63 -9.13 -5.30 11.81
CA ASP A 63 -10.23 -6.16 12.26
C ASP A 63 -10.68 -5.80 13.69
N GLY A 64 -11.54 -4.78 13.79
CA GLY A 64 -12.13 -4.35 15.05
C GLY A 64 -13.07 -5.38 15.73
N SER A 65 -13.32 -6.53 15.11
CA SER A 65 -14.20 -7.59 15.65
C SER A 65 -13.47 -8.68 16.44
N ARG A 66 -12.12 -8.70 16.38
CA ARG A 66 -11.31 -9.74 17.03
C ARG A 66 -10.89 -9.36 18.44
N GLU A 67 -11.35 -10.11 19.43
CA GLU A 67 -10.96 -9.94 20.83
C GLU A 67 -9.53 -10.47 21.07
N LYS A 68 -8.58 -9.57 21.36
CA LYS A 68 -7.19 -9.95 21.70
C LYS A 68 -7.00 -10.27 23.19
N ALA A 69 -7.91 -9.86 24.06
CA ALA A 69 -7.90 -10.12 25.50
C ALA A 69 -9.32 -10.03 26.08
N SER A 70 -9.62 -10.87 27.08
CA SER A 70 -10.91 -10.84 27.79
C SER A 70 -10.98 -9.60 28.71
N VAL A 71 -12.06 -8.84 28.58
CA VAL A 71 -12.43 -7.72 29.48
C VAL A 71 -12.90 -8.19 30.87
N GLN A 72 -13.08 -9.50 31.08
CA GLN A 72 -13.62 -10.05 32.33
C GLN A 72 -12.63 -10.01 33.50
N PHE A 73 -11.32 -9.93 33.22
CA PHE A 73 -10.25 -10.00 34.25
C PHE A 73 -9.29 -8.80 34.26
N PHE A 74 -9.40 -7.87 33.31
CA PHE A 74 -8.46 -6.75 33.17
C PHE A 74 -9.19 -5.44 32.87
N ASP A 75 -8.85 -4.38 33.62
CA ASP A 75 -9.40 -3.02 33.45
C ASP A 75 -9.05 -2.38 32.09
N SER A 76 -7.99 -2.87 31.42
CA SER A 76 -7.56 -2.40 30.10
C SER A 76 -7.00 -3.56 29.30
N THR A 77 -7.43 -3.69 28.05
CA THR A 77 -7.06 -4.79 27.15
C THR A 77 -5.77 -4.50 26.39
N ALA A 78 -5.46 -3.23 26.13
CA ALA A 78 -4.27 -2.77 25.41
C ALA A 78 -4.01 -1.25 25.61
N LEU A 79 -2.86 -0.79 25.11
CA LEU A 79 -2.51 0.63 25.02
C LEU A 79 -2.42 1.02 23.55
N MET A 80 -2.89 2.23 23.22
CA MET A 80 -2.56 2.89 21.97
C MET A 80 -1.83 4.19 22.28
N ALA A 81 -0.82 4.53 21.49
CA ALA A 81 -0.05 5.75 21.71
C ALA A 81 0.17 6.50 20.40
N MET A 82 0.32 7.82 20.54
CA MET A 82 0.82 8.71 19.51
C MET A 82 2.21 9.19 19.93
N LEU A 83 3.17 9.04 19.05
CA LEU A 83 4.54 9.50 19.26
C LEU A 83 4.91 10.49 18.16
N CYS A 84 5.74 11.47 18.50
CA CYS A 84 6.38 12.30 17.48
C CYS A 84 7.51 11.53 16.78
N ARG A 85 8.07 12.11 15.72
CA ARG A 85 9.17 11.49 14.95
C ARG A 85 10.47 11.28 15.74
N HIS A 86 10.61 11.93 16.90
CA HIS A 86 11.71 11.76 17.85
C HIS A 86 11.48 10.61 18.84
N ASP A 87 10.43 9.80 18.62
CA ASP A 87 10.02 8.67 19.47
C ASP A 87 9.66 9.09 20.90
N ARG A 88 9.17 10.32 21.05
CA ARG A 88 8.64 10.84 22.32
C ARG A 88 7.12 10.69 22.32
N VAL A 89 6.59 10.24 23.44
CA VAL A 89 5.15 10.04 23.59
C VAL A 89 4.48 11.40 23.71
N LEU A 90 3.48 11.63 22.86
CA LEU A 90 2.61 12.79 22.96
C LEU A 90 1.40 12.44 23.83
N TRP A 91 0.68 11.39 23.44
CA TRP A 91 -0.50 10.92 24.18
C TRP A 91 -0.63 9.39 24.14
N ILE A 92 -1.27 8.84 25.18
CA ILE A 92 -1.63 7.44 25.31
C ILE A 92 -3.13 7.33 25.54
N VAL A 93 -3.75 6.30 24.97
CA VAL A 93 -5.13 5.91 25.22
C VAL A 93 -5.15 4.51 25.82
N ASN A 94 -5.90 4.34 26.91
CA ASN A 94 -6.25 3.02 27.39
C ASN A 94 -7.36 2.46 26.51
N MET A 95 -7.14 1.25 26.01
CA MET A 95 -8.19 0.50 25.33
C MET A 95 -8.98 -0.26 26.38
N THR A 96 -10.27 0.07 26.49
CA THR A 96 -11.23 -0.52 27.44
C THR A 96 -12.24 -1.41 26.73
N SER A 97 -12.40 -1.25 25.40
CA SER A 97 -13.21 -2.14 24.56
C SER A 97 -12.36 -3.26 23.93
N PRO A 98 -12.95 -4.42 23.61
CA PRO A 98 -12.28 -5.44 22.79
C PRO A 98 -12.01 -4.92 21.36
N GLY A 99 -10.80 -5.19 20.86
CA GLY A 99 -10.34 -4.85 19.50
C GLY A 99 -9.70 -3.46 19.36
N GLU A 100 -8.74 -3.33 18.43
CA GLU A 100 -8.17 -2.04 18.01
C GLU A 100 -9.19 -1.29 17.14
N ARG A 101 -10.13 -0.60 17.79
CA ARG A 101 -11.14 0.21 17.11
C ARG A 101 -10.52 1.53 16.64
N GLN A 102 -10.92 1.99 15.45
CA GLN A 102 -10.36 3.21 14.85
C GLN A 102 -10.64 4.50 15.65
N HIS A 103 -11.67 4.51 16.51
CA HIS A 103 -12.01 5.70 17.32
C HIS A 103 -10.86 6.13 18.23
N TYR A 104 -10.04 5.19 18.71
CA TYR A 104 -8.85 5.50 19.50
C TYR A 104 -7.85 6.36 18.68
N ALA A 105 -7.75 6.11 17.37
CA ALA A 105 -6.79 6.79 16.50
C ALA A 105 -7.33 8.19 16.17
N PHE A 106 -8.63 8.30 15.93
CA PHE A 106 -9.29 9.59 15.74
C PHE A 106 -9.17 10.46 16.98
N ALA A 107 -9.34 9.91 18.19
CA ALA A 107 -9.15 10.65 19.43
C ALA A 107 -7.72 11.21 19.59
N LEU A 108 -6.70 10.40 19.27
CA LEU A 108 -5.30 10.86 19.30
C LEU A 108 -5.04 11.96 18.26
N ILE A 109 -5.54 11.80 17.03
CA ILE A 109 -5.34 12.79 15.95
C ILE A 109 -6.08 14.09 16.27
N ASP A 110 -7.32 14.02 16.74
CA ASP A 110 -8.11 15.18 17.15
C ASP A 110 -7.44 15.93 18.31
N GLU A 111 -6.89 15.23 19.30
CA GLU A 111 -6.12 15.87 20.37
C GLU A 111 -4.86 16.56 19.84
N LEU A 112 -4.13 15.94 18.90
CA LEU A 112 -2.98 16.58 18.27
C LEU A 112 -3.37 17.90 17.59
N PHE A 113 -4.43 17.90 16.78
CA PHE A 113 -4.85 19.09 16.02
C PHE A 113 -5.39 20.23 16.89
N LYS A 114 -5.86 19.94 18.11
CA LYS A 114 -6.20 20.96 19.10
C LYS A 114 -4.99 21.66 19.71
N ASN A 115 -3.81 21.02 19.67
CA ASN A 115 -2.59 21.47 20.33
C ASN A 115 -1.50 21.97 19.36
N ILE A 116 -1.79 22.07 18.05
CA ILE A 116 -0.86 22.58 17.04
C ILE A 116 -1.43 23.79 16.29
N PRO A 117 -0.59 24.69 15.75
CA PRO A 117 -1.04 25.83 14.97
C PRO A 117 -1.89 25.40 13.77
N SER A 118 -2.86 26.24 13.37
CA SER A 118 -3.75 25.95 12.22
C SER A 118 -3.02 25.89 10.87
N THR A 119 -1.82 26.44 10.79
CA THR A 119 -0.97 26.45 9.59
C THR A 119 -0.17 25.16 9.39
N PHE A 120 -0.12 24.27 10.38
CA PHE A 120 0.74 23.09 10.32
C PHE A 120 0.08 21.97 9.52
N THR A 121 0.85 21.32 8.65
CA THR A 121 0.48 20.07 7.97
C THR A 121 1.17 18.89 8.63
N ILE A 122 0.46 17.79 8.87
CA ILE A 122 0.95 16.63 9.63
C ILE A 122 0.97 15.37 8.77
N GLY A 123 2.12 14.69 8.77
CA GLY A 123 2.24 13.32 8.27
C GLY A 123 1.93 12.30 9.38
N VAL A 124 0.94 11.42 9.16
CA VAL A 124 0.55 10.36 10.09
C VAL A 124 1.01 9.01 9.55
N LEU A 125 1.88 8.33 10.29
CA LEU A 125 2.33 6.96 10.02
C LEU A 125 1.56 5.99 10.91
N TYR A 126 0.87 5.03 10.30
CA TYR A 126 0.16 3.98 11.03
C TYR A 126 0.04 2.72 10.19
N ASP A 127 0.10 1.54 10.82
CA ASP A 127 0.07 0.22 10.17
C ASP A 127 -1.10 0.06 9.19
N ILE A 128 -2.24 0.67 9.52
CA ILE A 128 -3.47 0.67 8.72
C ILE A 128 -3.85 2.09 8.27
N GLY A 129 -2.85 2.96 8.05
CA GLY A 129 -3.05 4.35 7.62
C GLY A 129 -3.94 4.49 6.38
N CYS A 130 -3.87 3.53 5.43
CA CYS A 130 -4.77 3.51 4.28
C CYS A 130 -6.24 3.29 4.66
N SER A 131 -6.53 2.46 5.66
CA SER A 131 -7.88 2.19 6.16
C SER A 131 -8.44 3.35 6.99
N ILE A 132 -7.58 4.01 7.78
CA ILE A 132 -7.93 5.25 8.48
C ILE A 132 -8.28 6.35 7.48
N HIS A 133 -7.42 6.59 6.49
CA HIS A 133 -7.67 7.59 5.45
C HIS A 133 -8.95 7.30 4.67
N ARG A 134 -9.17 6.04 4.28
CA ARG A 134 -10.43 5.59 3.66
C ARG A 134 -11.64 5.90 4.52
N SER A 135 -11.55 5.64 5.83
CA SER A 135 -12.63 5.89 6.77
C SER A 135 -12.93 7.37 6.93
N CYS A 136 -11.91 8.23 6.97
CA CYS A 136 -12.08 9.68 6.95
C CYS A 136 -12.86 10.13 5.71
N VAL A 137 -12.38 9.77 4.52
CA VAL A 137 -13.00 10.18 3.25
C VAL A 137 -14.42 9.64 3.08
N LYS A 138 -14.67 8.40 3.52
CA LYS A 138 -15.97 7.73 3.35
C LYS A 138 -17.05 8.26 4.30
N TRP A 139 -16.67 8.55 5.54
CA TRP A 139 -17.61 8.81 6.63
C TRP A 139 -17.52 10.24 7.18
N GLY A 140 -16.65 11.08 6.63
CA GLY A 140 -16.46 12.45 7.08
C GLY A 140 -15.70 12.59 8.41
N PHE A 141 -14.92 11.56 8.81
CA PHE A 141 -14.16 11.65 10.06
C PHE A 141 -12.96 12.57 9.88
N LEU A 142 -12.78 13.50 10.82
CA LEU A 142 -11.69 14.49 10.83
C LEU A 142 -11.69 15.44 9.62
N ASP A 143 -12.84 15.67 8.97
CA ASP A 143 -12.95 16.53 7.77
C ASP A 143 -12.34 17.92 7.96
N GLN A 144 -12.51 18.49 9.15
CA GLN A 144 -11.95 19.81 9.53
C GLN A 144 -10.41 19.87 9.56
N TYR A 145 -9.73 18.71 9.50
CA TYR A 145 -8.27 18.60 9.51
C TYR A 145 -7.73 17.86 8.28
N LEU A 146 -8.60 17.25 7.46
CA LEU A 146 -8.21 16.27 6.46
C LEU A 146 -7.30 16.86 5.37
N ASP A 147 -7.51 18.13 5.02
CA ASP A 147 -6.68 18.92 4.10
C ASP A 147 -5.23 19.12 4.61
N ARG A 148 -5.06 19.04 5.93
CA ARG A 148 -3.78 19.19 6.62
C ARG A 148 -3.14 17.86 7.02
N ILE A 149 -3.77 16.72 6.70
CA ILE A 149 -3.25 15.40 7.05
C ILE A 149 -2.77 14.65 5.81
N THR A 150 -1.54 14.15 5.90
CA THR A 150 -1.01 13.18 4.94
C THR A 150 -0.86 11.84 5.62
N PHE A 151 -1.58 10.81 5.17
CA PHE A 151 -1.47 9.46 5.72
C PHE A 151 -0.43 8.62 4.99
N ALA A 152 0.32 7.82 5.74
CA ALA A 152 1.25 6.81 5.25
C ALA A 152 1.25 5.58 6.17
N ILE A 153 1.89 4.50 5.71
CA ILE A 153 2.03 3.25 6.44
C ILE A 153 3.45 3.11 6.95
N SER A 154 3.64 2.69 8.20
CA SER A 154 4.97 2.42 8.76
C SER A 154 5.75 1.44 7.88
N VAL A 155 7.06 1.67 7.72
CA VAL A 155 7.89 1.04 6.69
C VAL A 155 7.85 -0.49 6.78
N PHE A 156 7.92 -1.08 7.98
CA PHE A 156 7.89 -2.55 8.08
C PHE A 156 6.50 -3.13 7.78
N HIS A 157 5.44 -2.39 8.08
CA HIS A 157 4.07 -2.85 7.89
C HIS A 157 3.59 -2.70 6.45
N ALA A 158 4.14 -1.74 5.70
CA ALA A 158 3.77 -1.48 4.31
C ALA A 158 3.94 -2.70 3.39
N TYR A 159 4.89 -3.60 3.70
CA TYR A 159 5.07 -4.89 3.01
C TYR A 159 3.88 -5.84 3.11
N GLY A 160 3.02 -5.67 4.12
CA GLY A 160 1.78 -6.43 4.24
C GLY A 160 0.64 -5.90 3.37
N HIS A 161 0.81 -4.72 2.77
CA HIS A 161 -0.19 -4.11 1.89
C HIS A 161 0.05 -4.48 0.43
N GLY A 162 -1.02 -4.44 -0.38
CA GLY A 162 -0.91 -4.65 -1.83
C GLY A 162 -0.05 -3.58 -2.50
N TRP A 163 0.60 -3.93 -3.61
CA TRP A 163 1.50 -3.02 -4.33
C TRP A 163 0.88 -1.65 -4.68
N PRO A 164 -0.38 -1.55 -5.15
CA PRO A 164 -1.01 -0.24 -5.39
C PRO A 164 -1.11 0.61 -4.12
N CYS A 165 -1.35 -0.02 -2.97
CA CYS A 165 -1.35 0.65 -1.67
C CYS A 165 0.07 1.12 -1.30
N GLN A 166 1.10 0.29 -1.54
CA GLN A 166 2.50 0.67 -1.31
C GLN A 166 2.91 1.87 -2.18
N CYS A 167 2.53 1.92 -3.45
CA CYS A 167 2.79 3.07 -4.32
C CYS A 167 2.25 4.39 -3.77
N VAL A 168 1.13 4.37 -3.04
CA VAL A 168 0.44 5.57 -2.56
C VAL A 168 0.75 5.91 -1.10
N TYR A 169 0.95 4.91 -0.24
CA TYR A 169 1.05 5.08 1.21
C TYR A 169 2.42 4.71 1.79
N HIS A 170 3.35 4.18 1.00
CA HIS A 170 4.70 3.91 1.51
C HIS A 170 5.49 5.22 1.70
N PRO A 171 6.08 5.49 2.89
CA PRO A 171 6.72 6.77 3.19
C PRO A 171 8.01 7.02 2.42
N ARG A 172 8.63 6.00 1.82
CA ARG A 172 9.74 6.20 0.86
C ARG A 172 9.27 6.61 -0.54
N LYS A 173 8.00 6.41 -0.86
CA LYS A 173 7.40 6.72 -2.18
C LYS A 173 6.51 7.96 -2.14
N ARG A 174 6.09 8.33 -0.93
CA ARG A 174 5.22 9.46 -0.66
C ARG A 174 6.02 10.64 -0.11
N GLU A 175 5.76 11.81 -0.65
CA GLU A 175 6.33 13.08 -0.21
C GLU A 175 5.95 13.44 1.23
N GLY A 176 6.86 14.15 1.91
CA GLY A 176 6.64 14.73 3.22
C GLY A 176 7.06 13.87 4.42
N PHE A 177 7.52 12.64 4.21
CA PHE A 177 7.95 11.76 5.30
C PHE A 177 9.48 11.69 5.49
N GLY A 178 10.25 12.15 4.50
CA GLY A 178 11.71 12.04 4.51
C GLY A 178 12.18 10.61 4.80
N LEU A 179 13.07 10.46 5.79
CA LEU A 179 13.58 9.16 6.23
C LEU A 179 12.87 8.58 7.47
N SER A 180 11.72 9.14 7.86
CA SER A 180 10.92 8.61 8.97
C SER A 180 10.42 7.19 8.67
N ASP A 181 10.47 6.30 9.68
CA ASP A 181 10.11 4.88 9.52
C ASP A 181 8.72 4.51 10.07
N GLY A 182 8.21 5.28 11.04
CA GLY A 182 6.90 5.04 11.67
C GLY A 182 6.93 3.98 12.77
N GLU A 183 8.12 3.59 13.24
CA GLU A 183 8.32 2.47 14.19
C GLU A 183 8.55 2.96 15.63
N GLY A 184 8.11 4.18 15.94
CA GLY A 184 8.30 4.80 17.25
C GLY A 184 7.50 4.07 18.34
N CYS A 185 6.26 3.69 18.02
CA CYS A 185 5.40 2.89 18.91
C CYS A 185 6.08 1.59 19.31
N GLU A 186 6.61 0.83 18.36
CA GLU A 186 7.29 -0.45 18.57
C GLU A 186 8.50 -0.30 19.50
N ARG A 187 9.29 0.75 19.29
CA ARG A 187 10.45 1.08 20.14
C ARG A 187 10.02 1.46 21.55
N PHE A 188 8.94 2.23 21.69
CA PHE A 188 8.37 2.56 22.99
C PHE A 188 7.82 1.33 23.72
N TRP A 189 7.05 0.47 23.03
CA TRP A 189 6.53 -0.79 23.58
C TRP A 189 7.65 -1.71 24.06
N HIS A 190 8.77 -1.73 23.34
CA HIS A 190 9.95 -2.46 23.77
C HIS A 190 10.51 -1.89 25.08
N SER A 191 10.65 -0.56 25.19
CA SER A 191 11.21 0.11 26.37
C SER A 191 10.42 -0.16 27.65
N ILE A 192 9.09 -0.26 27.57
CA ILE A 192 8.22 -0.48 28.73
C ILE A 192 7.88 -1.97 28.96
N SER A 193 8.40 -2.88 28.13
CA SER A 193 8.01 -4.29 28.14
C SER A 193 8.27 -5.01 29.48
N ARG A 194 9.31 -4.57 30.21
CA ARG A 194 9.63 -5.10 31.56
C ARG A 194 8.55 -4.79 32.60
N LEU A 195 7.75 -3.75 32.36
CA LEU A 195 6.68 -3.36 33.26
C LEU A 195 5.45 -4.28 33.12
N ILE A 196 5.31 -5.03 32.02
CA ILE A 196 4.09 -5.82 31.72
C ILE A 196 3.70 -6.75 32.87
N ALA A 197 4.65 -7.49 33.45
CA ALA A 197 4.36 -8.44 34.53
C ALA A 197 3.80 -7.73 35.78
N TYR A 198 4.39 -6.59 36.13
CA TYR A 198 3.95 -5.75 37.24
C TYR A 198 2.61 -5.06 36.94
N LEU A 199 2.44 -4.51 35.74
CA LEU A 199 1.26 -3.74 35.34
C LEU A 199 -0.02 -4.59 35.24
N ARG A 200 0.12 -5.92 35.13
CA ARG A 200 -1.01 -6.86 35.10
C ARG A 200 -1.65 -7.10 36.47
N ILE A 201 -0.93 -6.84 37.55
CA ILE A 201 -1.39 -7.11 38.93
C ILE A 201 -1.58 -5.84 39.75
N CYS A 202 -1.14 -4.68 39.25
CA CYS A 202 -1.33 -3.41 39.95
C CYS A 202 -2.71 -2.81 39.68
N GLY A 203 -3.28 -2.11 40.67
CA GLY A 203 -4.54 -1.39 40.50
C GLY A 203 -4.45 -0.26 39.47
N HIS A 204 -5.61 0.15 38.94
CA HIS A 204 -5.75 1.13 37.86
C HIS A 204 -4.89 2.40 38.03
N HIS A 205 -5.00 3.09 39.18
CA HIS A 205 -4.27 4.34 39.41
C HIS A 205 -2.75 4.15 39.49
N THR A 206 -2.31 3.06 40.12
CA THR A 206 -0.88 2.71 40.19
C THR A 206 -0.32 2.42 38.80
N ARG A 207 -1.07 1.68 37.96
CA ARG A 207 -0.71 1.40 36.57
C ARG A 207 -0.47 2.69 35.78
N LEU A 208 -1.41 3.64 35.85
CA LEU A 208 -1.30 4.94 35.19
C LEU A 208 -0.09 5.72 35.67
N TYR A 209 0.09 5.82 36.99
CA TYR A 209 1.21 6.53 37.59
C TYR A 209 2.57 5.95 37.16
N THR A 210 2.71 4.62 37.15
CA THR A 210 3.93 3.95 36.70
C THR A 210 4.23 4.22 35.23
N LEU A 211 3.22 4.13 34.36
CA LEU A 211 3.38 4.41 32.94
C LEU A 211 3.73 5.89 32.69
N ASP A 212 3.02 6.82 33.32
CA ASP A 212 3.33 8.26 33.25
C ASP A 212 4.77 8.54 33.70
N SER A 213 5.19 7.94 34.83
CA SER A 213 6.55 8.10 35.37
C SER A 213 7.61 7.56 34.41
N GLN A 214 7.35 6.40 33.78
CA GLN A 214 8.26 5.80 32.82
C GLN A 214 8.38 6.65 31.54
N VAL A 215 7.26 7.19 31.05
CA VAL A 215 7.23 8.10 29.90
C VAL A 215 8.02 9.38 30.20
N GLN A 216 7.75 10.02 31.34
CA GLN A 216 8.46 11.22 31.76
C GLN A 216 9.97 10.99 31.97
N HIS A 217 10.36 9.79 32.42
CA HIS A 217 11.77 9.43 32.46
C HIS A 217 12.37 9.31 31.06
N ALA A 218 11.71 8.57 30.17
CA ALA A 218 12.15 8.40 28.78
C ALA A 218 12.27 9.75 28.04
N ASP A 219 11.31 10.64 28.23
CA ASP A 219 11.30 11.99 27.65
C ASP A 219 12.47 12.85 28.11
N ARG A 220 12.85 12.77 29.40
CA ARG A 220 14.01 13.49 29.93
C ARG A 220 15.31 12.97 29.33
N VAL A 221 15.47 11.65 29.27
CA VAL A 221 16.66 11.01 28.68
C VAL A 221 16.77 11.33 27.19
N SER A 222 15.65 11.24 26.46
CA SER A 222 15.58 11.56 25.04
C SER A 222 15.90 13.03 24.75
N LEU A 223 15.44 13.96 25.60
CA LEU A 223 15.69 15.39 25.41
C LEU A 223 17.19 15.71 25.52
N VAL A 224 17.86 15.15 26.53
CA VAL A 224 19.31 15.33 26.72
C VAL A 224 20.10 14.75 25.54
N GLY A 225 19.65 13.64 24.97
CA GLY A 225 20.28 12.98 23.83
C GLY A 225 19.87 13.50 22.45
N LEU A 226 19.09 14.58 22.35
CA LEU A 226 18.49 15.01 21.09
C LEU A 226 19.54 15.49 20.08
N GLY A 227 20.59 16.18 20.54
CA GLY A 227 21.70 16.60 19.67
C GLY A 227 22.42 15.41 19.03
N ASP A 228 22.73 14.37 19.82
CA ASP A 228 23.33 13.14 19.30
C ASP A 228 22.39 12.40 18.33
N TRP A 229 21.08 12.44 18.61
CA TRP A 229 20.08 11.87 17.72
C TRP A 229 20.07 12.58 16.36
N LEU A 230 20.05 13.92 16.34
CA LEU A 230 20.12 14.72 15.12
C LEU A 230 21.40 14.44 14.34
N ALA A 231 22.56 14.45 15.01
CA ALA A 231 23.85 14.18 14.36
C ALA A 231 23.94 12.78 13.75
N ARG A 232 23.33 11.76 14.38
CA ARG A 232 23.22 10.41 13.80
C ARG A 232 22.28 10.37 12.60
N LYS A 233 21.11 11.03 12.69
CA LYS A 233 20.14 11.09 11.59
C LYS A 233 20.70 11.81 10.38
N TRP A 234 21.41 12.91 10.59
CA TRP A 234 22.10 13.68 9.54
C TRP A 234 23.10 12.82 8.77
N ARG A 235 24.00 12.13 9.47
CA ARG A 235 24.99 11.24 8.84
C ARG A 235 24.33 10.08 8.07
N ASN A 236 23.24 9.52 8.60
CA ASN A 236 22.48 8.49 7.89
C ASN A 236 21.84 9.03 6.61
N ALA A 237 21.24 10.22 6.69
CA ALA A 237 20.61 10.87 5.55
C ALA A 237 21.63 11.20 4.44
N LEU A 238 22.81 11.72 4.80
CA LEU A 238 23.89 11.94 3.84
C LEU A 238 24.39 10.63 3.20
N ALA A 239 24.68 9.60 3.99
CA ALA A 239 25.15 8.33 3.44
C ALA A 239 24.15 7.73 2.45
N LYS A 240 22.85 7.78 2.77
CA LYS A 240 21.80 7.32 1.86
C LYS A 240 21.61 8.21 0.65
N PHE A 241 21.82 9.52 0.80
CA PHE A 241 21.82 10.44 -0.31
C PHE A 241 22.92 10.07 -1.30
N ASP A 242 24.15 9.85 -0.83
CA ASP A 242 25.29 9.50 -1.67
C ASP A 242 25.06 8.15 -2.40
N GLU A 243 24.53 7.15 -1.70
CA GLU A 243 24.14 5.86 -2.30
C GLU A 243 23.07 6.03 -3.39
N ALA A 244 22.02 6.80 -3.09
CA ALA A 244 20.92 7.04 -4.02
C ALA A 244 21.32 7.88 -5.23
N ASP A 245 22.17 8.88 -5.03
CA ASP A 245 22.67 9.73 -6.10
C ASP A 245 23.60 8.95 -7.03
N ALA A 246 24.43 8.06 -6.49
CA ALA A 246 25.20 7.12 -7.30
C ALA A 246 24.31 6.21 -8.15
N GLU A 247 23.19 5.70 -7.62
CA GLU A 247 22.22 4.91 -8.41
C GLU A 247 21.60 5.74 -9.55
N VAL A 248 21.25 7.00 -9.29
CA VAL A 248 20.72 7.91 -10.32
C VAL A 248 21.76 8.18 -11.39
N ILE A 249 23.01 8.49 -11.02
CA ILE A 249 24.10 8.74 -11.97
C ILE A 249 24.38 7.49 -12.80
N ASN A 250 24.48 6.32 -12.17
CA ASN A 250 24.77 5.05 -12.84
C ASN A 250 23.65 4.64 -13.82
N SER A 251 22.40 5.06 -13.58
CA SER A 251 21.31 4.81 -14.53
C SER A 251 21.50 5.53 -15.87
N GLY A 252 22.32 6.59 -15.92
CA GLY A 252 22.51 7.42 -17.11
C GLY A 252 21.24 8.14 -17.58
N LYS A 253 20.19 8.19 -16.75
CA LYS A 253 18.91 8.85 -17.07
C LYS A 253 18.80 10.18 -16.35
N ASP A 254 18.09 11.11 -16.97
CA ASP A 254 17.77 12.39 -16.35
C ASP A 254 16.78 12.24 -15.17
N ALA A 255 16.96 13.04 -14.12
CA ALA A 255 16.14 12.98 -12.92
C ALA A 255 14.67 13.36 -13.17
N VAL A 256 14.38 14.30 -14.09
CA VAL A 256 13.00 14.68 -14.45
C VAL A 256 12.34 13.51 -15.16
N TYR A 257 13.04 12.90 -16.11
CA TYR A 257 12.57 11.71 -16.82
C TYR A 257 12.24 10.56 -15.86
N LEU A 258 13.11 10.27 -14.88
CA LEU A 258 12.87 9.21 -13.89
C LEU A 258 11.60 9.48 -13.05
N ARG A 259 11.35 10.73 -12.65
CA ARG A 259 10.13 11.11 -11.91
C ARG A 259 8.87 10.97 -12.79
N GLU A 260 8.95 11.29 -14.08
CA GLU A 260 7.86 11.08 -15.03
C GLU A 260 7.55 9.59 -15.22
N GLN A 261 8.59 8.76 -15.34
CA GLN A 261 8.46 7.32 -15.42
C GLN A 261 7.82 6.74 -14.14
N TRP A 262 8.20 7.23 -12.96
CA TRP A 262 7.54 6.86 -11.70
C TRP A 262 6.05 7.26 -11.68
N LYS A 263 5.71 8.49 -12.09
CA LYS A 263 4.31 8.94 -12.19
C LYS A 263 3.51 8.06 -13.15
N SER A 264 4.10 7.71 -14.30
CA SER A 264 3.50 6.78 -15.26
C SER A 264 3.25 5.42 -14.61
N GLN A 265 4.25 4.86 -13.94
CA GLN A 265 4.14 3.59 -13.22
C GLN A 265 3.00 3.58 -12.22
N VAL A 266 2.95 4.58 -11.33
CA VAL A 266 1.87 4.70 -10.33
C VAL A 266 0.52 4.77 -11.02
N SER A 267 0.37 5.61 -12.05
CA SER A 267 -0.89 5.79 -12.77
C SER A 267 -1.42 4.51 -13.44
N VAL A 268 -0.53 3.62 -13.88
CA VAL A 268 -0.88 2.34 -14.51
C VAL A 268 -1.19 1.30 -13.44
N GLN A 269 -0.36 1.21 -12.41
CA GLN A 269 -0.44 0.15 -11.40
C GLN A 269 -1.49 0.42 -10.32
N THR A 270 -2.02 1.64 -10.20
CA THR A 270 -3.17 1.94 -9.33
C THR A 270 -4.51 1.94 -10.06
N LYS A 271 -4.58 1.55 -11.34
CA LYS A 271 -5.85 1.44 -12.06
C LYS A 271 -6.75 0.38 -11.40
N PRO A 272 -8.05 0.64 -11.25
CA PRO A 272 -8.98 -0.37 -10.75
C PRO A 272 -9.00 -1.59 -11.66
N LEU A 273 -9.18 -2.76 -11.06
CA LEU A 273 -9.15 -4.00 -11.82
C LEU A 273 -10.41 -4.13 -12.70
N PRO A 274 -10.27 -4.51 -13.98
CA PRO A 274 -11.43 -4.81 -14.82
C PRO A 274 -12.17 -6.05 -14.28
N LYS A 275 -13.47 -6.11 -14.58
CA LYS A 275 -14.43 -7.10 -14.04
C LYS A 275 -13.96 -8.54 -14.30
N GLN A 276 -13.50 -9.25 -13.27
CA GLN A 276 -13.37 -10.71 -13.34
C GLN A 276 -14.70 -11.37 -13.04
N THR A 277 -15.48 -11.69 -14.07
CA THR A 277 -16.52 -12.72 -13.94
C THR A 277 -15.89 -14.09 -14.09
N LYS A 278 -16.39 -15.09 -13.37
CA LYS A 278 -15.87 -16.49 -13.36
C LYS A 278 -15.84 -17.18 -14.74
N ASN A 279 -16.26 -16.52 -15.81
CA ASN A 279 -16.22 -16.97 -17.21
C ASN A 279 -15.93 -15.80 -18.19
N SER A 280 -15.39 -14.66 -17.74
CA SER A 280 -15.25 -13.44 -18.56
C SER A 280 -14.54 -13.68 -19.88
N GLY A 281 -13.43 -14.43 -19.87
CA GLY A 281 -12.70 -14.80 -21.07
C GLY A 281 -13.53 -15.66 -22.03
N LYS A 282 -14.29 -16.63 -21.52
CA LYS A 282 -15.17 -17.47 -22.34
C LYS A 282 -16.32 -16.65 -22.95
N THR A 283 -16.96 -15.80 -22.16
CA THR A 283 -18.07 -14.94 -22.60
C THR A 283 -17.61 -13.87 -23.59
N ALA A 284 -16.45 -13.26 -23.36
CA ALA A 284 -15.87 -12.26 -24.27
C ALA A 284 -15.44 -12.89 -25.61
N VAL A 285 -14.92 -14.13 -25.59
CA VAL A 285 -14.61 -14.90 -26.79
C VAL A 285 -15.88 -15.33 -27.54
N GLU A 286 -16.92 -15.80 -26.84
CA GLU A 286 -18.22 -16.14 -27.44
C GLU A 286 -18.88 -14.93 -28.09
N GLU A 287 -18.78 -13.75 -27.48
CA GLU A 287 -19.29 -12.49 -28.04
C GLU A 287 -18.48 -12.04 -29.26
N ALA A 288 -17.14 -12.16 -29.24
CA ALA A 288 -16.30 -11.89 -30.40
C ALA A 288 -16.65 -12.82 -31.58
N ILE A 289 -16.92 -14.11 -31.32
CA ILE A 289 -17.37 -15.07 -32.33
C ILE A 289 -18.75 -14.67 -32.90
N ARG A 290 -19.69 -14.24 -32.03
CA ARG A 290 -21.00 -13.74 -32.47
C ARG A 290 -20.90 -12.50 -33.35
N LEU A 291 -20.18 -11.48 -32.91
CA LEU A 291 -19.95 -10.24 -33.68
C LEU A 291 -19.28 -10.53 -35.03
N ARG A 292 -18.39 -11.51 -35.08
CA ARG A 292 -17.73 -11.95 -36.32
C ARG A 292 -18.70 -12.60 -37.30
N LYS A 293 -19.59 -13.49 -36.83
CA LYS A 293 -20.66 -14.07 -37.66
C LYS A 293 -21.60 -12.99 -38.20
N ILE A 294 -21.98 -12.03 -37.36
CA ILE A 294 -22.85 -10.91 -37.77
C ILE A 294 -22.16 -10.09 -38.87
N ARG A 295 -20.88 -9.73 -38.70
CA ARG A 295 -20.09 -9.02 -39.71
C ARG A 295 -20.06 -9.76 -41.04
N ASP A 296 -19.80 -11.07 -41.02
CA ASP A 296 -19.69 -11.87 -42.25
C ASP A 296 -21.05 -11.98 -42.94
N SER A 297 -22.14 -12.21 -42.19
CA SER A 297 -23.51 -12.20 -42.76
C SER A 297 -23.93 -10.85 -43.35
N LEU A 298 -23.53 -9.73 -42.74
CA LEU A 298 -23.78 -8.39 -43.26
C LEU A 298 -22.96 -8.13 -44.53
N ARG A 299 -21.71 -8.62 -44.59
CA ARG A 299 -20.89 -8.50 -45.80
C ARG A 299 -21.48 -9.30 -46.96
N ASP A 300 -21.93 -10.52 -46.72
CA ASP A 300 -22.55 -11.35 -47.76
C ASP A 300 -23.87 -10.73 -48.25
N ARG A 301 -24.65 -10.13 -47.34
CA ARG A 301 -25.88 -9.42 -47.69
C ARG A 301 -25.63 -8.13 -48.48
N ILE A 302 -24.57 -7.39 -48.16
CA ILE A 302 -24.17 -6.21 -48.93
C ILE A 302 -23.69 -6.63 -50.32
N SER A 303 -22.85 -7.67 -50.43
CA SER A 303 -22.37 -8.19 -51.73
C SER A 303 -23.53 -8.61 -52.63
N THR A 304 -24.50 -9.36 -52.10
CA THR A 304 -25.67 -9.80 -52.90
C THR A 304 -26.54 -8.64 -53.37
N LEU A 305 -26.69 -7.58 -52.57
CA LEU A 305 -27.41 -6.38 -52.99
C LEU A 305 -26.60 -5.54 -53.98
N GLU A 306 -25.27 -5.47 -53.84
CA GLU A 306 -24.38 -4.83 -54.81
C GLU A 306 -24.39 -5.57 -56.16
N ASP A 307 -24.45 -6.90 -56.15
CA ASP A 307 -24.59 -7.72 -57.36
C ASP A 307 -25.89 -7.39 -58.10
N ILE A 308 -27.03 -7.27 -57.38
CA ILE A 308 -28.34 -6.87 -57.95
C ILE A 308 -28.29 -5.47 -58.56
N VAL A 309 -27.60 -4.52 -57.91
CA VAL A 309 -27.46 -3.14 -58.41
C VAL A 309 -26.56 -3.07 -59.66
N THR A 310 -25.57 -3.97 -59.77
CA THR A 310 -24.64 -4.03 -60.91
C THR A 310 -25.09 -4.94 -62.05
N ASP A 311 -26.10 -5.79 -61.84
CA ASP A 311 -26.61 -6.69 -62.87
C ASP A 311 -27.54 -5.96 -63.85
N MET A 312 -27.09 -5.92 -65.10
CA MET A 312 -27.81 -5.34 -66.24
C MET A 312 -29.17 -6.00 -66.52
N ASN A 313 -29.43 -7.19 -65.97
CA ASN A 313 -30.67 -7.96 -66.17
C ASN A 313 -31.65 -7.86 -64.99
N SER A 314 -31.31 -7.17 -63.90
CA SER A 314 -32.20 -7.02 -62.73
C SER A 314 -33.36 -6.06 -63.00
N GLU A 315 -34.52 -6.32 -62.41
CA GLU A 315 -35.69 -5.45 -62.61
C GLU A 315 -35.54 -4.11 -61.88
N VAL A 316 -36.07 -3.02 -62.46
CA VAL A 316 -35.89 -1.65 -61.96
C VAL A 316 -36.34 -1.48 -60.50
N TYR A 317 -37.39 -2.21 -60.09
CA TYR A 317 -37.88 -2.17 -58.71
C TYR A 317 -36.95 -2.89 -57.72
N GLU A 318 -36.27 -3.96 -58.15
CA GLU A 318 -35.31 -4.72 -57.33
C GLU A 318 -34.03 -3.92 -57.09
N VAL A 319 -33.58 -3.17 -58.11
CA VAL A 319 -32.44 -2.25 -58.01
C VAL A 319 -32.75 -1.11 -57.04
N ALA A 320 -33.92 -0.47 -57.16
CA ALA A 320 -34.32 0.62 -56.27
C ALA A 320 -34.45 0.17 -54.79
N GLU A 321 -35.00 -1.03 -54.55
CA GLU A 321 -35.11 -1.59 -53.20
C GLU A 321 -33.74 -1.98 -52.61
N ALA A 322 -32.80 -2.42 -53.45
CA ALA A 322 -31.43 -2.71 -53.05
C ALA A 322 -30.65 -1.42 -52.70
N GLU A 323 -30.79 -0.37 -53.51
CA GLU A 323 -30.17 0.94 -53.26
C GLU A 323 -30.68 1.60 -51.97
N GLU A 324 -31.97 1.46 -51.64
CA GLU A 324 -32.56 1.98 -50.39
C GLU A 324 -31.96 1.30 -49.14
N LYS A 325 -31.71 -0.01 -49.19
CA LYS A 325 -31.26 -0.81 -48.02
C LYS A 325 -29.75 -0.80 -47.79
N LEU A 326 -28.95 -0.51 -48.82
CA LEU A 326 -27.48 -0.53 -48.75
C LEU A 326 -26.88 0.44 -47.72
N PRO A 327 -27.32 1.71 -47.59
CA PRO A 327 -26.77 2.66 -46.62
C PRO A 327 -26.86 2.17 -45.17
N ASP A 328 -28.05 1.72 -44.76
CA ASP A 328 -28.30 1.21 -43.39
C ASP A 328 -27.46 -0.03 -43.07
N LEU A 329 -27.29 -0.93 -44.03
CA LEU A 329 -26.47 -2.13 -43.86
C LEU A 329 -24.98 -1.80 -43.75
N ARG A 330 -24.50 -0.81 -44.52
CA ARG A 330 -23.11 -0.31 -44.45
C ARG A 330 -22.83 0.36 -43.09
N GLU A 331 -23.76 1.17 -42.58
CA GLU A 331 -23.61 1.78 -41.25
C GLU A 331 -23.61 0.71 -40.14
N LYS A 332 -24.51 -0.27 -40.22
CA LYS A 332 -24.52 -1.42 -39.29
C LYS A 332 -23.21 -2.20 -39.35
N LEU A 333 -22.66 -2.45 -40.55
CA LEU A 333 -21.38 -3.12 -40.72
C LEU A 333 -20.24 -2.35 -40.04
N LEU A 334 -20.17 -1.03 -40.23
CA LEU A 334 -19.17 -0.17 -39.57
C LEU A 334 -19.29 -0.22 -38.04
N SER A 335 -20.51 -0.14 -37.51
CA SER A 335 -20.75 -0.21 -36.06
C SER A 335 -20.30 -1.55 -35.45
N VAL A 336 -20.58 -2.66 -36.15
CA VAL A 336 -20.20 -4.01 -35.73
C VAL A 336 -18.70 -4.21 -35.85
N GLN A 337 -18.06 -3.68 -36.91
CA GLN A 337 -16.61 -3.69 -37.06
C GLN A 337 -15.90 -2.89 -35.95
N ALA A 338 -16.41 -1.72 -35.58
CA ALA A 338 -15.85 -0.92 -34.49
C ALA A 338 -16.05 -1.56 -33.11
N ARG A 339 -17.18 -2.25 -32.88
CA ARG A 339 -17.42 -3.05 -31.66
C ARG A 339 -16.51 -4.26 -31.60
N LEU A 340 -16.38 -4.98 -32.72
CA LEU A 340 -15.49 -6.12 -32.84
C LEU A 340 -14.05 -5.66 -32.54
N LEU A 341 -13.56 -4.62 -33.20
CA LEU A 341 -12.20 -4.12 -33.00
C LEU A 341 -11.89 -3.77 -31.53
N ARG A 342 -12.82 -3.11 -30.82
CA ARG A 342 -12.70 -2.85 -29.38
C ARG A 342 -12.67 -4.13 -28.55
N GLN A 343 -13.52 -5.10 -28.87
CA GLN A 343 -13.56 -6.41 -28.21
C GLN A 343 -12.26 -7.20 -28.44
N GLU A 344 -11.74 -7.16 -29.68
CA GLU A 344 -10.48 -7.78 -30.11
C GLU A 344 -9.28 -7.16 -29.38
N GLN A 345 -9.24 -5.82 -29.24
CA GLN A 345 -8.23 -5.11 -28.46
C GLN A 345 -8.29 -5.46 -26.96
N THR A 346 -9.49 -5.58 -26.40
CA THR A 346 -9.68 -5.95 -24.98
C THR A 346 -9.21 -7.38 -24.69
N LEU A 347 -9.29 -8.26 -25.70
CA LEU A 347 -8.82 -9.65 -25.62
C LEU A 347 -7.34 -9.81 -26.02
N GLY A 348 -6.67 -8.76 -26.49
CA GLY A 348 -5.28 -8.82 -26.94
C GLY A 348 -5.08 -9.42 -28.34
N VAL A 349 -6.12 -9.49 -29.16
CA VAL A 349 -6.13 -10.29 -30.40
C VAL A 349 -6.46 -9.44 -31.63
N VAL A 350 -5.48 -8.73 -32.18
CA VAL A 350 -5.68 -8.07 -33.48
C VAL A 350 -5.43 -9.09 -34.60
N GLY A 351 -6.47 -9.46 -35.35
CA GLY A 351 -6.33 -10.17 -36.62
C GLY A 351 -6.70 -11.66 -36.62
N ARG A 352 -7.03 -12.15 -37.83
CA ARG A 352 -7.80 -13.36 -38.14
C ARG A 352 -7.23 -14.67 -37.53
N ALA A 353 -8.15 -15.56 -37.13
CA ALA A 353 -8.01 -17.01 -36.93
C ALA A 353 -7.56 -17.66 -35.59
N GLN A 354 -7.50 -16.98 -34.41
CA GLN A 354 -6.87 -17.61 -33.22
C GLN A 354 -7.69 -17.83 -31.93
N TYR A 355 -9.00 -17.59 -31.90
CA TYR A 355 -9.77 -17.68 -30.64
C TYR A 355 -9.80 -19.08 -29.98
N HIS A 356 -9.87 -20.17 -30.76
CA HIS A 356 -9.81 -21.53 -30.21
C HIS A 356 -8.42 -21.92 -29.67
N HIS A 357 -7.35 -21.36 -30.23
CA HIS A 357 -5.98 -21.63 -29.79
C HIS A 357 -5.60 -20.87 -28.51
N LEU A 358 -6.24 -19.72 -28.22
CA LEU A 358 -5.93 -18.91 -27.03
C LEU A 358 -6.50 -19.50 -25.72
N ALA A 359 -7.70 -20.09 -25.76
CA ALA A 359 -8.25 -20.86 -24.64
C ALA A 359 -7.43 -22.14 -24.32
N THR A 360 -6.61 -22.58 -25.28
CA THR A 360 -5.74 -23.75 -25.19
C THR A 360 -4.26 -23.36 -25.13
N SER A 361 -3.95 -22.06 -25.03
CA SER A 361 -2.57 -21.56 -25.13
C SER A 361 -1.78 -21.97 -23.88
N PRO A 362 -0.70 -22.75 -24.04
CA PRO A 362 0.17 -23.11 -22.92
C PRO A 362 0.70 -21.88 -22.18
N PHE A 363 0.94 -20.77 -22.89
CA PHE A 363 1.45 -19.53 -22.31
C PHE A 363 0.48 -18.89 -21.31
N ILE A 364 -0.81 -18.81 -21.65
CA ILE A 364 -1.84 -18.19 -20.80
C ILE A 364 -2.07 -19.03 -19.54
N ALA A 365 -2.11 -20.36 -19.67
CA ALA A 365 -2.20 -21.26 -18.53
C ALA A 365 -0.99 -21.15 -17.59
N LEU A 366 0.23 -21.05 -18.14
CA LEU A 366 1.44 -20.82 -17.36
C LEU A 366 1.42 -19.45 -16.66
N ARG A 367 0.94 -18.39 -17.33
CA ARG A 367 0.78 -17.03 -16.76
C ARG A 367 -0.15 -17.03 -15.55
N MET A 368 -1.33 -17.62 -15.66
CA MET A 368 -2.29 -17.71 -14.54
C MET A 368 -1.72 -18.49 -13.35
N ASN A 369 -1.03 -19.61 -13.62
CA ASN A 369 -0.39 -20.41 -12.58
C ASN A 369 0.77 -19.66 -11.92
N ALA A 370 1.57 -18.93 -12.70
CA ALA A 370 2.66 -18.09 -12.19
C ALA A 370 2.11 -16.97 -11.30
N HIS A 371 1.04 -16.31 -11.71
CA HIS A 371 0.36 -15.29 -10.91
C HIS A 371 -0.18 -15.85 -9.58
N ALA A 372 -0.89 -16.98 -9.61
CA ALA A 372 -1.39 -17.63 -8.40
C ALA A 372 -0.27 -18.08 -7.44
N LEU A 373 0.84 -18.59 -7.99
CA LEU A 373 2.03 -18.94 -7.19
C LEU A 373 2.71 -17.71 -6.60
N LYS A 374 2.82 -16.61 -7.36
CA LYS A 374 3.41 -15.35 -6.90
C LYS A 374 2.60 -14.75 -5.75
N LEU A 375 1.26 -14.74 -5.86
CA LEU A 375 0.38 -14.28 -4.78
C LEU A 375 0.53 -15.13 -3.51
N ARG A 376 0.61 -16.47 -3.66
CA ARG A 376 0.85 -17.38 -2.54
C ARG A 376 2.23 -17.17 -1.91
N LEU A 377 3.23 -16.90 -2.73
CA LEU A 377 4.60 -16.62 -2.29
C LEU A 377 4.66 -15.31 -1.50
N ARG A 378 4.07 -14.22 -2.02
CA ARG A 378 3.91 -12.93 -1.30
C ARG A 378 3.31 -13.14 0.08
N LYS A 379 2.15 -13.82 0.18
CA LYS A 379 1.48 -14.10 1.46
C LYS A 379 2.40 -14.82 2.46
N ARG A 380 3.14 -15.85 2.01
CA ARG A 380 4.04 -16.60 2.89
C ARG A 380 5.27 -15.79 3.31
N LEU A 381 5.82 -14.98 2.42
CA LEU A 381 6.96 -14.10 2.74
C LEU A 381 6.56 -13.00 3.71
N THR A 382 5.41 -12.38 3.50
CA THR A 382 4.81 -11.41 4.43
C THR A 382 4.59 -12.06 5.81
N SER A 383 3.98 -13.24 5.87
CA SER A 383 3.80 -13.98 7.14
C SER A 383 5.13 -14.30 7.82
N ARG A 384 6.14 -14.74 7.07
CA ARG A 384 7.48 -15.02 7.59
C ARG A 384 8.18 -13.74 8.09
N LYS A 385 8.01 -12.61 7.41
CA LYS A 385 8.55 -11.32 7.82
C LYS A 385 7.94 -10.87 9.15
N PHE A 386 6.61 -10.95 9.30
CA PHE A 386 5.91 -10.67 10.56
C PHE A 386 6.27 -11.64 11.70
N GLU A 387 6.43 -12.94 11.40
CA GLU A 387 6.89 -13.94 12.38
C GLU A 387 8.32 -13.65 12.85
N ARG A 388 9.22 -13.30 11.93
CA ARG A 388 10.59 -12.88 12.27
C ARG A 388 10.58 -11.60 13.11
N ASP A 389 9.74 -10.64 12.78
CA ASP A 389 9.56 -9.42 13.56
C ASP A 389 9.14 -9.73 15.00
N ARG A 390 8.20 -10.66 15.18
CA ARG A 390 7.78 -11.15 16.50
C ARG A 390 8.94 -11.81 17.26
N ILE A 391 9.78 -12.57 16.56
CA ILE A 391 10.99 -13.19 17.15
C ILE A 391 12.01 -12.11 17.54
N GLU A 392 12.32 -11.15 16.67
CA GLU A 392 13.25 -10.05 16.96
C GLU A 392 12.78 -9.19 18.13
N ARG A 393 11.47 -8.89 18.20
CA ARG A 393 10.85 -8.22 19.34
C ARG A 393 10.96 -9.06 20.62
N SER A 394 10.89 -10.39 20.53
CA SER A 394 11.07 -11.29 21.67
C SER A 394 12.54 -11.42 22.13
N PHE A 395 13.48 -11.30 21.19
CA PHE A 395 14.93 -11.30 21.46
C PHE A 395 15.33 -10.13 22.35
N ARG A 396 14.72 -8.96 22.12
CA ARG A 396 14.98 -7.75 22.91
C ARG A 396 14.23 -7.74 24.25
N ARG A 397 13.26 -8.64 24.48
CA ARG A 397 12.54 -8.85 25.75
C ARG A 397 13.25 -9.92 26.59
N GLN A 398 14.28 -9.53 27.32
CA GLN A 398 15.04 -10.47 28.15
C GLN A 398 14.21 -10.93 29.37
N GLN A 399 13.74 -12.19 29.33
CA GLN A 399 13.46 -13.04 30.50
C GLN A 399 13.86 -14.49 30.19
N TYR A 400 14.37 -15.18 31.21
CA TYR A 400 15.10 -16.45 31.14
C TYR A 400 14.23 -17.69 30.84
N ASN A 401 12.90 -17.57 30.91
CA ASN A 401 11.98 -18.72 30.89
C ASN A 401 11.40 -19.11 29.52
N ASP A 402 11.68 -18.36 28.45
CA ASP A 402 11.07 -18.59 27.12
C ASP A 402 12.01 -19.21 26.07
N ARG A 403 13.19 -19.71 26.47
CA ARG A 403 14.19 -20.26 25.53
C ARG A 403 13.62 -21.40 24.67
N LYS A 404 12.75 -22.26 25.22
CA LYS A 404 12.10 -23.36 24.47
C LYS A 404 11.05 -22.87 23.47
N MET A 405 10.25 -21.85 23.80
CA MET A 405 9.27 -21.29 22.88
C MET A 405 9.94 -20.51 21.75
N ARG A 406 11.09 -19.87 22.05
CA ARG A 406 11.96 -19.20 21.07
C ARG A 406 12.57 -20.17 20.08
N THR A 407 13.26 -21.22 20.55
CA THR A 407 13.80 -22.25 19.66
C THR A 407 12.70 -22.88 18.84
N HIS A 408 11.55 -23.21 19.44
CA HIS A 408 10.42 -23.77 18.69
C HIS A 408 9.86 -22.82 17.61
N THR A 409 9.83 -21.50 17.85
CA THR A 409 9.34 -20.52 16.87
C THR A 409 10.37 -20.24 15.77
N GLU A 410 11.65 -20.12 16.13
CA GLU A 410 12.77 -20.03 15.17
C GLU A 410 12.88 -21.28 14.30
N ASP A 411 12.75 -22.46 14.91
CA ASP A 411 12.74 -23.75 14.22
C ASP A 411 11.50 -23.87 13.34
N ALA A 412 10.32 -23.42 13.78
CA ALA A 412 9.13 -23.38 12.95
C ALA A 412 9.27 -22.44 11.73
N VAL A 413 9.91 -21.27 11.89
CA VAL A 413 10.22 -20.37 10.77
C VAL A 413 11.21 -21.04 9.82
N LYS A 414 12.32 -21.59 10.34
CA LYS A 414 13.33 -22.31 9.54
C LYS A 414 12.75 -23.54 8.84
N GLN A 415 11.81 -24.25 9.44
CA GLN A 415 11.11 -25.39 8.82
C GLN A 415 10.23 -24.98 7.64
N ARG A 416 9.73 -23.73 7.62
CA ARG A 416 8.88 -23.20 6.53
C ARG A 416 9.70 -22.62 5.37
N ASP A 417 10.94 -22.21 5.61
CA ASP A 417 11.85 -21.63 4.61
C ASP A 417 12.03 -22.51 3.35
N PRO A 418 12.27 -23.84 3.46
CA PRO A 418 12.34 -24.73 2.30
C PRO A 418 11.05 -24.74 1.47
N GLY A 419 9.88 -24.63 2.13
CA GLY A 419 8.59 -24.55 1.45
C GLY A 419 8.39 -23.25 0.68
N ILE A 420 8.93 -22.13 1.19
CA ILE A 420 8.93 -20.83 0.51
C ILE A 420 9.90 -20.85 -0.67
N GLN A 421 11.12 -21.39 -0.48
CA GLN A 421 12.09 -21.57 -1.56
C GLN A 421 11.57 -22.51 -2.65
N ALA A 422 10.86 -23.57 -2.30
CA ALA A 422 10.25 -24.49 -3.26
C ALA A 422 9.16 -23.78 -4.10
N LEU A 423 8.35 -22.92 -3.50
CA LEU A 423 7.39 -22.10 -4.23
C LEU A 423 8.07 -21.10 -5.18
N ALA A 424 9.14 -20.44 -4.72
CA ALA A 424 9.94 -19.55 -5.57
C ALA A 424 10.59 -20.29 -6.74
N ARG A 425 11.14 -21.50 -6.51
CA ARG A 425 11.68 -22.36 -7.58
C ARG A 425 10.61 -22.75 -8.60
N ARG A 426 9.40 -23.13 -8.16
CA ARG A 426 8.29 -23.45 -9.06
C ARG A 426 7.86 -22.24 -9.88
N TYR A 427 7.77 -21.06 -9.25
CA TYR A 427 7.49 -19.82 -9.96
C TYR A 427 8.57 -19.49 -11.00
N ASN A 428 9.86 -19.57 -10.64
CA ASN A 428 10.96 -19.32 -11.57
C ASN A 428 11.00 -20.32 -12.73
N ALA A 429 10.60 -21.57 -12.49
CA ALA A 429 10.45 -22.58 -13.54
C ALA A 429 9.35 -22.22 -14.54
N LEU A 430 8.20 -21.72 -14.07
CA LEU A 430 7.14 -21.20 -14.95
C LEU A 430 7.63 -19.97 -15.73
N CYS A 431 8.40 -19.07 -15.09
CA CYS A 431 9.00 -17.91 -15.77
C CYS A 431 9.93 -18.35 -16.92
N ASN A 432 10.75 -19.39 -16.71
CA ASN A 432 11.60 -19.96 -17.76
C ASN A 432 10.77 -20.56 -18.89
N GLN A 433 9.74 -21.36 -18.57
CA GLN A 433 8.87 -21.95 -19.59
C GLN A 433 8.16 -20.86 -20.42
N MET A 434 7.73 -19.77 -19.77
CA MET A 434 7.16 -18.62 -20.46
C MET A 434 8.20 -17.91 -21.33
N LYS A 435 9.43 -17.74 -20.86
CA LYS A 435 10.54 -17.16 -21.63
C LYS A 435 10.88 -18.00 -22.86
N ASP A 436 10.88 -19.32 -22.73
CA ASP A 436 11.11 -20.25 -23.84
C ASP A 436 9.98 -20.18 -24.88
N LEU A 437 8.72 -20.06 -24.44
CA LEU A 437 7.58 -19.86 -25.33
C LEU A 437 7.63 -18.51 -26.08
N VAL A 438 8.13 -17.46 -25.43
CA VAL A 438 8.38 -16.15 -26.08
C VAL A 438 9.49 -16.28 -27.12
N ASN A 439 10.63 -16.89 -26.76
CA ASN A 439 11.77 -17.08 -27.66
C ASN A 439 11.41 -17.95 -28.88
N THR A 440 10.58 -18.98 -28.68
CA THR A 440 10.13 -19.87 -29.76
C THR A 440 8.94 -19.32 -30.56
N ARG A 441 8.53 -18.07 -30.32
CA ARG A 441 7.40 -17.39 -30.97
C ARG A 441 6.06 -18.14 -30.87
N LYS A 442 5.90 -18.94 -29.81
CA LYS A 442 4.66 -19.67 -29.48
C LYS A 442 3.78 -18.91 -28.46
N ALA A 443 4.27 -17.80 -27.93
CA ALA A 443 3.52 -16.88 -27.09
C ALA A 443 2.76 -15.83 -27.94
N PRO A 444 1.72 -15.19 -27.39
CA PRO A 444 1.07 -14.04 -28.02
C PRO A 444 2.07 -12.96 -28.46
N ARG A 445 1.73 -12.17 -29.49
CA ARG A 445 2.60 -11.07 -29.93
C ARG A 445 2.83 -10.10 -28.78
N ASN A 446 4.08 -9.68 -28.58
CA ASN A 446 4.54 -8.80 -27.48
C ASN A 446 4.40 -9.38 -26.06
N ALA A 447 4.19 -10.69 -25.91
CA ALA A 447 4.12 -11.32 -24.60
C ALA A 447 5.44 -11.16 -23.82
N ILE A 448 5.35 -10.60 -22.61
CA ILE A 448 6.49 -10.39 -21.71
C ILE A 448 6.53 -11.54 -20.71
N ALA A 449 7.69 -12.21 -20.59
CA ALA A 449 7.90 -13.21 -19.56
C ALA A 449 8.12 -12.54 -18.19
N PRO A 450 7.48 -13.03 -17.12
CA PRO A 450 7.65 -12.46 -15.78
C PRO A 450 9.08 -12.60 -15.27
N GLN A 451 9.54 -11.63 -14.48
CA GLN A 451 10.87 -11.64 -13.89
C GLN A 451 11.00 -12.73 -12.83
N GLN A 452 12.13 -13.44 -12.85
CA GLN A 452 12.49 -14.43 -11.84
C GLN A 452 12.83 -13.78 -10.50
N ILE A 453 12.54 -14.50 -9.42
CA ILE A 453 12.84 -14.06 -8.06
C ILE A 453 14.20 -14.64 -7.66
N PRO A 454 15.20 -13.80 -7.32
CA PRO A 454 16.50 -14.28 -6.87
C PRO A 454 16.37 -15.06 -5.57
N LEU A 455 16.77 -16.34 -5.58
CA LEU A 455 16.60 -17.24 -4.43
C LEU A 455 17.54 -16.91 -3.27
N LYS A 456 18.70 -16.29 -3.55
CA LYS A 456 19.69 -15.90 -2.53
C LYS A 456 19.18 -14.77 -1.65
N GLU A 457 18.41 -13.85 -2.22
CA GLU A 457 17.89 -12.64 -1.55
C GLU A 457 16.40 -12.75 -1.21
N LEU A 458 15.81 -13.94 -1.40
CA LEU A 458 14.38 -14.20 -1.19
C LEU A 458 13.86 -13.79 0.20
N PHE A 459 14.73 -13.67 1.19
CA PHE A 459 14.39 -13.31 2.57
C PHE A 459 14.90 -11.93 3.01
N ASN A 460 15.63 -11.25 2.12
CA ASN A 460 16.11 -9.88 2.28
C ASN A 460 15.33 -8.93 1.37
N LEU A 461 14.03 -9.20 1.21
CA LEU A 461 13.21 -8.48 0.24
C LEU A 461 12.94 -7.03 0.67
N ASP A 462 13.18 -6.12 -0.27
CA ASP A 462 12.81 -4.72 -0.21
C ASP A 462 11.45 -4.47 -0.88
N VAL A 463 10.85 -3.32 -0.61
CA VAL A 463 9.55 -2.89 -1.15
C VAL A 463 9.65 -2.79 -2.66
N ASP A 464 10.80 -2.40 -3.19
CA ASP A 464 10.99 -2.17 -4.62
C ASP A 464 11.41 -3.41 -5.40
N ASP A 465 11.36 -4.59 -4.77
CA ASP A 465 11.67 -5.84 -5.44
C ASP A 465 10.58 -6.25 -6.43
N ALA A 466 11.02 -6.88 -7.53
CA ALA A 466 10.15 -7.39 -8.60
C ALA A 466 9.09 -8.39 -8.11
N ILE A 467 9.24 -8.93 -6.90
CA ILE A 467 8.23 -9.77 -6.28
C ILE A 467 6.92 -9.02 -6.04
N TRP A 468 6.94 -7.71 -5.76
CA TRP A 468 5.73 -6.93 -5.45
C TRP A 468 5.02 -6.39 -6.69
N GLN A 469 5.69 -6.36 -7.83
CA GLN A 469 5.14 -5.92 -9.11
C GLN A 469 4.55 -7.12 -9.88
N ASP A 470 3.50 -6.95 -10.68
CA ASP A 470 2.88 -8.03 -11.48
C ASP A 470 3.27 -8.01 -12.97
N VAL A 471 4.50 -7.54 -13.25
CA VAL A 471 5.10 -7.49 -14.60
C VAL A 471 5.00 -8.83 -15.33
N GLY A 472 4.39 -8.83 -16.52
CA GLY A 472 4.21 -10.02 -17.37
C GLY A 472 3.12 -10.99 -16.88
N LEU A 473 2.38 -10.63 -15.83
CA LEU A 473 1.29 -11.44 -15.25
C LEU A 473 -0.09 -10.79 -15.40
N ASP A 474 -0.13 -9.49 -15.70
CA ASP A 474 -1.35 -8.70 -15.88
C ASP A 474 -1.90 -8.78 -17.31
N ASP A 475 -3.22 -8.58 -17.47
CA ASP A 475 -3.91 -8.57 -18.76
C ASP A 475 -3.68 -7.27 -19.57
N ALA A 476 -3.02 -6.26 -18.99
CA ALA A 476 -2.79 -4.95 -19.60
C ALA A 476 -1.60 -4.91 -20.58
N GLY A 477 -1.05 -6.07 -20.96
CA GLY A 477 0.28 -6.21 -21.53
C GLY A 477 0.44 -6.14 -23.06
N ASP A 478 -0.59 -5.79 -23.83
CA ASP A 478 -0.50 -5.81 -25.31
C ASP A 478 -0.35 -4.39 -25.91
N CYS A 479 0.51 -3.55 -25.31
CA CYS A 479 0.99 -2.34 -25.99
C CYS A 479 2.14 -2.71 -26.95
N GLU A 480 2.14 -2.13 -28.16
CA GLU A 480 3.21 -2.32 -29.15
C GLU A 480 4.61 -1.95 -28.63
N ASN A 481 4.70 -1.11 -27.59
CA ASN A 481 5.92 -0.82 -26.83
C ASN A 481 5.60 -0.71 -25.32
N PRO A 482 6.03 -1.65 -24.46
CA PRO A 482 5.89 -1.52 -23.02
C PRO A 482 6.67 -0.30 -22.49
N PRO A 483 6.19 0.38 -21.43
CA PRO A 483 6.81 1.60 -20.95
C PRO A 483 8.21 1.34 -20.36
N PRO A 484 9.14 2.32 -20.44
CA PRO A 484 10.53 2.14 -20.01
C PRO A 484 10.68 1.72 -18.55
N TRP A 485 9.87 2.24 -17.63
CA TRP A 485 9.86 1.80 -16.22
C TRP A 485 9.56 0.31 -16.02
N LEU A 486 9.00 -0.36 -17.03
CA LEU A 486 8.71 -1.80 -16.98
C LEU A 486 9.89 -2.64 -17.49
N MET A 487 10.60 -2.16 -18.52
CA MET A 487 11.55 -2.96 -19.30
C MET A 487 13.01 -2.61 -19.07
N ASP A 488 13.31 -1.33 -18.84
CA ASP A 488 14.66 -0.82 -18.73
C ASP A 488 15.11 -0.94 -17.26
N GLU A 489 16.16 -1.74 -17.02
CA GLU A 489 16.71 -1.97 -15.69
C GLU A 489 17.35 -0.69 -15.11
N ASP A 490 17.97 0.12 -15.97
CA ASP A 490 18.55 1.40 -15.57
C ASP A 490 17.45 2.38 -15.18
N VAL A 491 16.33 2.42 -15.92
CA VAL A 491 15.17 3.23 -15.54
C VAL A 491 14.59 2.77 -14.20
N ARG A 492 14.47 1.46 -13.97
CA ARG A 492 13.96 0.94 -12.69
C ARG A 492 14.89 1.25 -11.53
N SER A 493 16.19 1.07 -11.71
CA SER A 493 17.20 1.42 -10.71
C SER A 493 17.19 2.93 -10.45
N GLY A 494 17.17 3.74 -11.50
CA GLY A 494 17.09 5.19 -11.41
C GLY A 494 15.81 5.69 -10.73
N ILE A 495 14.67 5.03 -10.92
CA ILE A 495 13.43 5.34 -10.18
C ILE A 495 13.60 5.10 -8.68
N LYS A 496 14.26 4.01 -8.26
CA LYS A 496 14.53 3.75 -6.84
C LYS A 496 15.46 4.81 -6.27
N GLY A 497 16.58 5.07 -6.96
CA GLY A 497 17.55 6.08 -6.59
C GLY A 497 16.92 7.47 -6.46
N ILE A 498 16.14 7.92 -7.45
CA ILE A 498 15.56 9.28 -7.41
C ILE A 498 14.55 9.44 -6.28
N LEU A 499 13.74 8.41 -5.99
CA LEU A 499 12.79 8.45 -4.89
C LEU A 499 13.49 8.49 -3.53
N LEU A 500 14.55 7.69 -3.35
CA LEU A 500 15.33 7.72 -2.12
C LEU A 500 16.07 9.04 -1.96
N ARG A 501 16.66 9.58 -3.04
CA ARG A 501 17.35 10.86 -3.04
C ARG A 501 16.41 11.99 -2.65
N ASP A 502 15.23 12.09 -3.27
CA ASP A 502 14.21 13.09 -2.94
C ASP A 502 13.76 12.98 -1.46
N ARG A 503 13.68 11.77 -0.89
CA ARG A 503 13.40 11.56 0.54
C ARG A 503 14.57 11.95 1.45
N CYS A 504 15.81 11.79 0.99
CA CYS A 504 16.98 12.24 1.74
C CYS A 504 17.04 13.77 1.77
N ASP A 505 16.73 14.45 0.66
CA ASP A 505 16.64 15.91 0.60
C ASP A 505 15.60 16.47 1.58
N GLU A 506 14.40 15.88 1.62
CA GLU A 506 13.37 16.22 2.62
C GLU A 506 13.86 16.02 4.06
N GLU A 507 14.57 14.92 4.31
CA GLU A 507 15.09 14.60 5.64
C GLU A 507 16.17 15.60 6.06
N LEU A 508 17.13 15.88 5.20
CA LEU A 508 18.21 16.83 5.46
C LEU A 508 17.65 18.22 5.74
N LYS A 509 16.71 18.69 4.92
CA LYS A 509 16.06 19.98 5.13
C LYS A 509 15.34 20.04 6.48
N ARG A 510 14.61 18.99 6.83
CA ARG A 510 13.91 18.92 8.11
C ARG A 510 14.86 18.85 9.31
N LEU A 511 15.97 18.10 9.19
CA LEU A 511 16.99 18.02 10.24
C LEU A 511 17.72 19.34 10.44
N GLU A 512 17.92 20.12 9.37
CA GLU A 512 18.45 21.49 9.45
C GLU A 512 17.52 22.37 10.27
N ASP A 513 16.22 22.37 9.94
CA ASP A 513 15.22 23.16 10.66
C ASP A 513 15.10 22.73 12.14
N GLU A 514 15.16 21.43 12.42
CA GLU A 514 15.15 20.89 13.80
C GLU A 514 16.43 21.23 14.58
N CYS A 515 17.59 21.23 13.92
CA CYS A 515 18.84 21.66 14.53
C CYS A 515 18.79 23.15 14.89
N PHE A 516 18.28 23.99 13.99
CA PHE A 516 18.07 25.40 14.25
C PHE A 516 17.11 25.62 15.43
N ALA A 517 15.99 24.91 15.46
CA ALA A 517 15.03 24.98 16.56
C ALA A 517 15.67 24.55 17.90
N LEU A 518 16.46 23.48 17.91
CA LEU A 518 17.18 23.01 19.11
C LEU A 518 18.19 24.07 19.61
N CYS A 519 18.96 24.67 18.71
CA CYS A 519 19.92 25.73 19.05
C CYS A 519 19.22 26.99 19.58
N SER A 520 18.12 27.37 18.95
CA SER A 520 17.30 28.51 19.38
C SER A 520 16.73 28.28 20.78
N TRP A 521 16.10 27.14 21.01
CA TRP A 521 15.58 26.76 22.32
C TRP A 521 16.68 26.71 23.39
N SER A 522 17.82 26.08 23.10
CA SER A 522 18.94 25.99 24.04
C SER A 522 19.50 27.38 24.40
N SER A 523 19.54 28.30 23.44
CA SER A 523 19.98 29.68 23.67
C SER A 523 19.00 30.46 24.53
N GLU A 524 17.70 30.24 24.35
CA GLU A 524 16.64 30.85 25.16
C GLU A 524 16.70 30.34 26.61
N GLU A 525 16.76 29.03 26.81
CA GLU A 525 16.90 28.41 28.14
C GLU A 525 18.15 28.92 28.86
N TRP A 526 19.28 29.02 28.15
CA TRP A 526 20.52 29.55 28.72
C TRP A 526 20.37 31.00 29.19
N ARG A 527 19.69 31.85 28.41
CA ARG A 527 19.39 33.24 28.80
C ARG A 527 18.51 33.29 30.04
N VAL A 528 17.45 32.48 30.09
CA VAL A 528 16.56 32.40 31.26
C VAL A 528 17.35 32.01 32.52
N ILE A 529 18.19 30.97 32.43
CA ILE A 529 19.01 30.53 33.57
C ILE A 529 19.97 31.64 34.01
N THR A 530 20.63 32.31 33.07
CA THR A 530 21.58 33.39 33.35
C THR A 530 20.89 34.56 34.06
N THR A 531 19.73 35.00 33.57
CA THR A 531 18.92 36.05 34.21
C THR A 531 18.44 35.64 35.60
N CYS A 532 18.01 34.38 35.79
CA CYS A 532 17.62 33.87 37.11
C CYS A 532 18.80 33.89 38.10
N ILE A 533 20.01 33.54 37.67
CA ILE A 533 21.22 33.60 38.49
C ILE A 533 21.54 35.05 38.88
N GLU A 534 21.46 35.99 37.94
CA GLU A 534 21.68 37.41 38.20
C GLU A 534 20.68 37.94 39.25
N VAL A 535 19.38 37.69 39.05
CA VAL A 535 18.32 38.11 39.97
C VAL A 535 18.50 37.49 41.36
N ALA A 536 18.79 36.19 41.45
CA ALA A 536 19.03 35.52 42.73
C ALA A 536 20.26 36.09 43.45
N THR A 537 21.32 36.44 42.71
CA THR A 537 22.53 37.06 43.26
C THR A 537 22.26 38.49 43.75
N HIS A 538 21.35 39.22 43.09
CA HIS A 538 20.94 40.57 43.51
C HIS A 538 19.98 40.57 44.70
N LEU A 539 19.14 39.54 44.88
CA LEU A 539 18.23 39.40 46.03
C LEU A 539 18.90 38.82 47.27
N GLY A 540 20.04 38.11 47.10
CA GLY A 540 20.85 37.58 48.20
C GLY A 540 21.90 38.54 48.76
N LYS A 541 22.01 39.74 48.18
CA LYS A 541 22.75 40.89 48.72
C LYS A 541 21.77 41.89 49.29
#